data_AF-A0AB34GQR9-F1
#
_entry.id   AF-A0AB34GQR9-F1
#
_cell.length_a   1.000
_cell.length_b   1.000
_cell.length_c   1.000
_cell.angle_alpha   90.00
_cell.angle_beta   90.00
_cell.angle_gamma   90.00
#
_symmetry.space_group_name_H-M   'P 1'
#
loop_
_entity.id
_entity.type
_entity.pdbx_description
1 polymer ?
#
loop_
_entity_poly.entity_id
_entity_poly.type
_entity_poly.pdbx_seq_one_letter_code
_entity_poly.pdbx_strand_id
1 'polypeptide(L)'
;MVDMFVLLLPPAGGDELQGIKRGIIEMADLVAITKSDGDLVVPARRIQAEYVSALKLLRRRSGVWRPKVIRISARSGEGITELWDTMKEFQDVMLASGELTAKRQKQQRVWMWNLIQENVVEHFRTHPTVRKRIPLLEESVLSGALSPGLAADLLLKAFKNRD
;
A
#
# COMPACT_ATOMS: atom_id res chain seq x y z
N MET A 1 4.24 2.04 6.73
CA MET A 1 4.04 3.51 6.69
C MET A 1 5.28 4.15 6.09
N VAL A 2 5.13 5.10 5.17
CA VAL A 2 6.24 5.80 4.52
C VAL A 2 5.83 7.23 4.15
N ASP A 3 6.81 8.13 4.07
CA ASP A 3 6.61 9.49 3.54
C ASP A 3 6.52 9.49 2.02
N MET A 4 7.27 8.62 1.35
CA MET A 4 7.33 8.51 -0.11
C MET A 4 7.21 7.06 -0.54
N PHE A 5 6.40 6.77 -1.55
CA PHE A 5 6.27 5.44 -2.15
C PHE A 5 6.93 5.40 -3.54
N VAL A 6 7.99 4.60 -3.67
CA VAL A 6 8.73 4.41 -4.92
C VAL A 6 8.36 3.07 -5.54
N LEU A 7 7.94 3.07 -6.79
CA LEU A 7 7.59 1.86 -7.53
C LEU A 7 8.72 1.49 -8.50
N LEU A 8 9.27 0.28 -8.37
CA LEU A 8 10.29 -0.25 -9.28
C LEU A 8 9.65 -1.13 -10.34
N LEU A 9 9.92 -0.84 -11.61
CA LEU A 9 9.35 -1.58 -12.75
C LEU A 9 10.44 -2.09 -13.69
N PRO A 10 10.38 -3.31 -14.21
CA PRO A 10 11.32 -3.79 -15.21
C PRO A 10 11.04 -3.20 -16.61
N PRO A 11 12.02 -3.24 -17.53
CA PRO A 11 11.85 -2.82 -18.90
C PRO A 11 11.54 -4.02 -19.83
N ALA A 12 10.38 -4.67 -19.70
CA ALA A 12 9.83 -5.65 -20.67
C ALA A 12 8.41 -6.07 -20.22
N GLY A 13 7.44 -6.47 -21.04
CA GLY A 13 7.26 -6.42 -22.49
C GLY A 13 5.76 -6.58 -22.78
N GLY A 14 5.12 -5.52 -23.28
CA GLY A 14 3.82 -5.57 -23.96
C GLY A 14 2.71 -6.41 -23.31
N ASP A 15 2.41 -6.21 -22.03
CA ASP A 15 1.11 -6.51 -21.38
C ASP A 15 1.10 -6.18 -19.88
N GLU A 16 2.25 -5.82 -19.30
CA GLU A 16 2.34 -5.53 -17.86
C GLU A 16 1.55 -4.30 -17.40
N LEU A 17 1.17 -3.40 -18.31
CA LEU A 17 0.26 -2.30 -17.99
C LEU A 17 -1.15 -2.80 -17.58
N GLN A 18 -1.55 -3.99 -18.03
CA GLN A 18 -2.75 -4.68 -17.54
C GLN A 18 -2.50 -5.48 -16.24
N GLY A 19 -1.28 -5.97 -16.02
CA GLY A 19 -0.91 -6.76 -14.83
C GLY A 19 -0.55 -5.93 -13.59
N ILE A 20 -0.05 -4.71 -13.77
CA ILE A 20 0.22 -3.78 -12.69
C ILE A 20 -1.13 -3.20 -12.26
N LYS A 21 -1.70 -3.83 -11.23
CA LYS A 21 -2.99 -3.50 -10.59
C LYS A 21 -3.22 -1.99 -10.64
N ARG A 22 -4.30 -1.57 -11.30
CA ARG A 22 -4.72 -0.16 -11.47
C ARG A 22 -4.56 0.70 -10.20
N GLY A 23 -4.61 0.14 -8.99
CA GLY A 23 -4.38 0.87 -7.74
C GLY A 23 -2.93 1.13 -7.30
N ILE A 24 -1.90 0.37 -7.72
CA ILE A 24 -0.54 0.56 -7.16
C ILE A 24 0.22 1.71 -7.82
N ILE A 25 0.04 1.91 -9.12
CA ILE A 25 0.63 3.04 -9.86
C ILE A 25 0.04 4.36 -9.35
N GLU A 26 -1.26 4.38 -9.06
CA GLU A 26 -1.93 5.56 -8.49
C GLU A 26 -1.33 5.97 -7.14
N MET A 27 -0.70 5.06 -6.41
CA MET A 27 -0.04 5.32 -5.13
C MET A 27 1.44 5.74 -5.24
N ALA A 28 2.05 5.68 -6.43
CA ALA A 28 3.45 6.01 -6.63
C ALA A 28 3.72 7.51 -6.55
N ASP A 29 4.67 7.91 -5.70
CA ASP A 29 5.23 9.25 -5.66
C ASP A 29 6.41 9.37 -6.65
N LEU A 30 7.05 8.24 -7.00
CA LEU A 30 8.12 8.12 -7.97
C LEU A 30 8.10 6.71 -8.58
N VAL A 31 8.33 6.62 -9.88
CA VAL A 31 8.46 5.35 -10.59
C VAL A 31 9.88 5.25 -11.13
N ALA A 32 10.56 4.14 -10.86
CA ALA A 32 11.90 3.87 -11.39
C ALA A 32 11.85 2.64 -12.32
N ILE A 33 12.12 2.86 -13.60
CA ILE A 33 12.28 1.81 -14.59
C ILE A 33 13.68 1.23 -14.43
N THR A 34 13.75 0.05 -13.85
CA THR A 34 14.98 -0.69 -13.52
C THR A 34 15.66 -1.28 -14.75
N LYS A 35 16.85 -1.85 -14.56
CA LYS A 35 17.62 -2.59 -15.57
C LYS A 35 17.83 -1.81 -16.88
N SER A 36 17.92 -0.48 -16.81
CA SER A 36 18.17 0.37 -17.97
C SER A 36 19.65 0.33 -18.36
N ASP A 37 20.13 -0.84 -18.77
CA ASP A 37 21.50 -1.11 -19.18
C ASP A 37 21.56 -2.06 -20.38
N GLY A 38 22.63 -1.97 -21.18
CA GLY A 38 22.82 -2.77 -22.39
C GLY A 38 21.65 -2.68 -23.37
N ASP A 39 21.18 -3.83 -23.84
CA ASP A 39 20.07 -3.94 -24.82
C ASP A 39 18.72 -3.47 -24.25
N LEU A 40 18.61 -3.29 -22.93
CA LEU A 40 17.38 -2.86 -22.25
C LEU A 40 17.23 -1.35 -22.14
N VAL A 41 18.24 -0.55 -22.53
CA VAL A 41 18.14 0.92 -22.51
C VAL A 41 17.00 1.44 -23.39
N VAL A 42 16.84 0.88 -24.60
CA VAL A 42 15.78 1.30 -25.54
C VAL A 42 14.38 0.89 -25.02
N PRO A 43 14.14 -0.38 -24.62
CA PRO A 43 12.90 -0.77 -23.94
C PRO A 43 12.58 0.08 -22.70
N ALA A 44 13.57 0.37 -21.85
CA ALA A 44 13.37 1.17 -20.64
C ALA A 44 12.92 2.59 -20.96
N ARG A 45 13.48 3.23 -22.01
CA ARG A 45 13.04 4.55 -22.48
C ARG A 45 11.60 4.53 -22.99
N ARG A 46 11.21 3.48 -23.72
CA ARG A 46 9.83 3.33 -24.20
C ARG A 46 8.84 3.24 -23.03
N ILE A 47 9.11 2.34 -22.08
CA ILE A 47 8.28 2.15 -20.89
C ILE A 47 8.22 3.43 -20.04
N GLN A 48 9.35 4.14 -19.87
CA GLN A 48 9.37 5.43 -19.19
C GLN A 48 8.37 6.40 -19.85
N ALA A 49 8.38 6.54 -21.18
CA ALA A 49 7.48 7.43 -21.89
C ALA A 49 6.00 7.04 -21.75
N GLU A 50 5.70 5.74 -21.76
CA GLU A 50 4.36 5.21 -21.51
C GLU A 50 3.85 5.60 -20.12
N TYR A 51 4.66 5.39 -19.07
CA TYR A 51 4.29 5.76 -17.69
C TYR A 51 4.19 7.27 -17.49
N VAL A 52 5.08 8.07 -18.08
CA VAL A 52 4.97 9.53 -18.04
C VAL A 52 3.64 9.97 -18.65
N SER A 53 3.21 9.34 -19.74
CA SER A 53 1.95 9.66 -20.41
C SER A 53 0.74 9.23 -19.58
N ALA A 54 0.77 8.01 -19.02
CA ALA A 54 -0.31 7.49 -18.18
C ALA A 54 -0.50 8.31 -16.90
N LEU A 55 0.58 8.66 -16.21
CA LEU A 55 0.53 9.44 -14.96
C LEU A 55 -0.04 10.85 -15.15
N LYS A 56 0.07 11.44 -16.35
CA LYS A 56 -0.55 12.74 -16.68
C LYS A 56 -2.08 12.67 -16.71
N LEU A 57 -2.65 11.49 -16.99
CA LEU A 57 -4.10 11.27 -17.06
C LEU A 57 -4.71 10.99 -15.68
N LEU A 58 -3.89 10.61 -14.70
CA LEU A 58 -4.35 10.31 -13.35
C LEU A 58 -4.63 11.60 -12.55
N ARG A 59 -5.63 11.51 -11.67
CA ARG A 59 -5.92 12.58 -10.71
C ARG A 59 -4.72 12.74 -9.77
N ARG A 60 -4.29 13.99 -9.56
CA ARG A 60 -3.20 14.29 -8.62
C ARG A 60 -3.64 14.02 -7.18
N ARG A 61 -2.76 13.36 -6.43
CA ARG A 61 -2.90 13.13 -4.98
C ARG A 61 -2.41 14.31 -4.14
N SER A 62 -1.46 15.08 -4.67
CA SER A 62 -0.86 16.25 -4.05
C SER A 62 -1.08 17.48 -4.92
N GLY A 63 -1.25 18.65 -4.30
CA GLY A 63 -1.28 19.92 -5.03
C GLY A 63 0.11 20.34 -5.51
N VAL A 64 1.15 19.91 -4.80
CA VAL A 64 2.53 20.38 -4.97
C VAL A 64 3.46 19.36 -5.62
N TRP A 65 3.12 18.06 -5.60
CA TRP A 65 3.93 17.02 -6.21
C TRP A 65 3.26 16.32 -7.39
N ARG A 66 4.01 16.14 -8.47
CA ARG A 66 3.64 15.27 -9.60
C ARG A 66 4.57 14.06 -9.62
N PRO A 67 4.05 12.82 -9.64
CA PRO A 67 4.89 11.64 -9.73
C PRO A 67 5.81 11.71 -10.94
N LYS A 68 7.10 11.43 -10.72
CA LYS A 68 8.12 11.38 -11.77
C LYS A 68 8.39 9.95 -12.19
N VAL A 69 8.94 9.77 -13.39
CA VAL A 69 9.38 8.46 -13.90
C VAL A 69 10.83 8.60 -14.34
N ILE A 70 11.71 7.86 -13.70
CA ILE A 70 13.14 7.84 -14.02
C ILE A 70 13.57 6.45 -14.45
N ARG A 71 14.74 6.34 -15.07
CA ARG A 71 15.37 5.05 -15.40
C ARG A 71 16.57 4.85 -14.51
N ILE A 72 16.78 3.63 -14.05
CA ILE A 72 17.91 3.27 -13.22
C ILE A 72 18.51 1.94 -13.67
N SER A 73 19.80 1.78 -13.42
CA SER A 73 20.47 0.49 -13.43
C SER A 73 21.25 0.33 -12.13
N ALA A 74 20.79 -0.57 -11.27
CA ALA A 74 21.52 -0.94 -10.06
C ALA A 74 22.86 -1.65 -10.39
N ARG A 75 23.00 -2.20 -11.61
CA ARG A 75 24.20 -2.88 -12.06
C ARG A 75 25.32 -1.90 -12.44
N SER A 76 24.98 -0.85 -13.21
CA SER A 76 25.96 0.18 -13.61
C SER A 76 26.03 1.36 -12.64
N GLY A 77 25.04 1.52 -11.76
CA GLY A 77 24.87 2.70 -10.89
C GLY A 77 24.14 3.87 -11.58
N GLU A 78 23.81 3.76 -12.86
CA GLU A 78 23.11 4.83 -13.60
C GLU A 78 21.76 5.16 -12.95
N GLY A 79 21.48 6.46 -12.80
CA GLY A 79 20.20 6.99 -12.29
C GLY A 79 19.99 6.84 -10.78
N ILE A 80 20.90 6.20 -10.03
CA ILE A 80 20.74 6.02 -8.58
C ILE A 80 20.89 7.35 -7.81
N THR A 81 21.84 8.20 -8.21
CA THR A 81 21.99 9.55 -7.63
C THR A 81 20.78 10.41 -7.94
N GLU A 82 20.30 10.39 -9.19
CA GLU A 82 19.09 11.12 -9.62
C GLU A 82 17.83 10.66 -8.87
N LEU A 83 17.71 9.35 -8.62
CA LEU A 83 16.65 8.77 -7.78
C LEU A 83 16.65 9.41 -6.40
N TRP A 84 17.82 9.45 -5.75
CA TRP A 84 17.95 10.02 -4.41
C TRP A 84 17.71 11.54 -4.38
N ASP A 85 18.21 12.26 -5.38
CA ASP A 85 17.96 13.71 -5.50
C ASP A 85 16.48 14.01 -5.67
N THR A 86 15.76 13.20 -6.46
CA THR A 86 14.32 13.29 -6.61
C THR A 86 13.57 13.01 -5.30
N MET A 87 14.08 12.07 -4.48
CA MET A 87 13.50 11.77 -3.16
C MET A 87 13.68 12.93 -2.18
N LYS A 88 14.83 13.61 -2.19
CA LYS A 88 15.05 14.82 -1.40
C LYS A 88 14.16 15.97 -1.84
N GLU A 89 14.04 16.18 -3.15
CA GLU A 89 13.13 17.20 -3.70
C GLU A 89 11.68 16.95 -3.28
N PHE A 90 11.21 15.69 -3.33
CA PHE A 90 9.90 15.32 -2.81
C PHE A 90 9.75 15.71 -1.33
N GLN A 91 10.74 15.37 -0.51
CA GLN A 91 10.72 15.69 0.92
C GLN A 91 10.62 17.21 1.15
N ASP A 92 11.45 17.99 0.47
CA ASP A 92 11.50 19.45 0.63
C ASP A 92 10.19 20.11 0.21
N VAL A 93 9.66 19.76 -0.97
CA VAL A 93 8.40 20.30 -1.51
C VAL A 93 7.21 19.94 -0.61
N MET A 94 7.16 18.70 -0.12
CA MET A 94 6.06 18.22 0.72
C MET A 94 6.13 18.77 2.15
N LEU A 95 7.34 19.06 2.66
CA LEU A 95 7.51 19.74 3.95
C LEU A 95 7.12 21.21 3.84
N ALA A 96 7.59 21.91 2.80
CA ALA A 96 7.28 23.32 2.57
C ALA A 96 5.78 23.58 2.42
N SER A 97 5.03 22.64 1.83
CA SER A 97 3.57 22.72 1.69
C SER A 97 2.79 22.32 2.95
N GLY A 98 3.46 21.70 3.93
CA GLY A 98 2.81 21.08 5.09
C GLY A 98 2.09 19.75 4.81
N GLU A 99 2.00 19.31 3.55
CA GLU A 99 1.33 18.05 3.18
C GLU A 99 1.99 16.82 3.81
N LEU A 100 3.32 16.84 4.00
CA LEU A 100 4.05 15.71 4.62
C LEU A 100 3.66 15.51 6.09
N THR A 101 3.56 16.60 6.86
CA THR A 101 3.12 16.57 8.26
C THR A 101 1.68 16.07 8.37
N ALA A 102 0.78 16.57 7.52
CA ALA A 102 -0.60 16.11 7.47
C ALA A 102 -0.70 14.62 7.09
N LYS A 103 0.11 14.14 6.14
CA LYS A 103 0.20 12.73 5.76
C LYS A 103 0.63 11.86 6.95
N ARG A 104 1.67 12.25 7.68
CA ARG A 104 2.15 11.54 8.87
C ARG A 104 1.09 11.47 9.97
N GLN A 105 0.40 12.57 10.29
CA GLN A 105 -0.67 12.59 11.28
C GLN A 105 -1.82 11.65 10.90
N LYS A 106 -2.23 11.66 9.62
CA LYS A 106 -3.26 10.74 9.12
C LYS A 106 -2.81 9.28 9.25
N GLN A 107 -1.56 8.97 8.91
CA GLN A 107 -1.01 7.62 9.04
C GLN A 107 -0.93 7.17 10.51
N GLN A 108 -0.50 8.04 11.42
CA GLN A 108 -0.47 7.76 12.87
C GLN A 108 -1.87 7.43 13.40
N ARG A 109 -2.89 8.19 12.99
CA ARG A 109 -4.28 7.90 13.38
C ARG A 109 -4.73 6.53 12.88
N VAL A 110 -4.45 6.20 11.62
CA VAL A 110 -4.78 4.88 11.06
C VAL A 110 -4.05 3.78 11.82
N TRP A 111 -2.76 3.97 12.09
CA TRP A 111 -1.97 2.98 12.83
C TRP A 111 -2.51 2.76 14.25
N MET A 112 -2.81 3.83 14.98
CA MET A 112 -3.41 3.74 16.32
C MET A 112 -4.69 2.89 16.30
N TRP A 113 -5.59 3.12 15.34
CA TRP A 113 -6.83 2.33 15.23
C TRP A 113 -6.58 0.89 14.80
N ASN A 114 -5.61 0.63 13.93
CA ASN A 114 -5.23 -0.74 13.56
C ASN A 114 -4.71 -1.51 14.79
N LEU A 115 -3.85 -0.89 15.60
CA LEU A 115 -3.36 -1.49 16.84
C LEU A 115 -4.50 -1.76 17.82
N ILE A 116 -5.44 -0.82 17.98
CA ILE A 116 -6.62 -1.03 18.82
C ILE A 116 -7.43 -2.22 18.29
N GLN A 117 -7.70 -2.28 16.99
CA GLN A 117 -8.47 -3.36 16.37
C GLN A 117 -7.79 -4.72 16.54
N GLU A 118 -6.49 -4.82 16.23
CA GLU A 118 -5.69 -6.03 16.40
C GLU A 118 -5.75 -6.52 17.84
N ASN A 119 -5.47 -5.64 18.80
CA ASN A 119 -5.52 -5.96 20.22
C ASN A 119 -6.94 -6.36 20.66
N VAL A 120 -7.98 -5.64 20.26
CA VAL A 120 -9.37 -5.96 20.62
C VAL A 120 -9.75 -7.34 20.09
N VAL A 121 -9.40 -7.66 18.85
CA VAL A 121 -9.66 -8.98 18.25
C VAL A 121 -8.86 -10.07 18.96
N GLU A 122 -7.60 -9.81 19.32
CA GLU A 122 -6.78 -10.75 20.07
C GLU A 122 -7.36 -11.03 21.47
N HIS A 123 -7.70 -9.98 22.23
CA HIS A 123 -8.31 -10.11 23.55
C HIS A 123 -9.66 -10.83 23.47
N PHE A 124 -10.46 -10.54 22.44
CA PHE A 124 -11.72 -11.23 22.19
C PHE A 124 -11.51 -12.72 21.94
N ARG A 125 -10.60 -13.08 21.03
CA ARG A 125 -10.31 -14.48 20.66
C ARG A 125 -9.68 -15.29 21.79
N THR A 126 -8.87 -14.64 22.63
CA THR A 126 -8.19 -15.29 23.77
C THR A 126 -9.07 -15.35 25.03
N HIS A 127 -10.18 -14.62 25.09
CA HIS A 127 -11.10 -14.65 26.22
C HIS A 127 -11.62 -16.09 26.47
N PRO A 128 -11.48 -16.66 27.68
CA PRO A 128 -11.73 -18.08 27.94
C PRO A 128 -13.10 -18.57 27.48
N THR A 129 -14.17 -17.80 27.74
CA THR A 129 -15.55 -18.15 27.35
C THR A 129 -15.76 -18.10 25.84
N VAL A 130 -15.12 -17.15 25.16
CA VAL A 130 -15.21 -16.99 23.69
C VAL A 130 -14.42 -18.10 23.02
N ARG A 131 -13.16 -18.31 23.44
CA ARG A 131 -12.26 -19.35 22.93
C ARG A 131 -12.90 -20.74 22.96
N LYS A 132 -13.62 -21.07 24.03
CA LYS A 132 -14.35 -22.35 24.16
C LYS A 132 -15.53 -22.47 23.18
N ARG A 133 -16.18 -21.37 22.81
CA ARG A 133 -17.39 -21.36 21.95
C ARG A 133 -17.09 -21.22 20.46
N ILE A 134 -15.93 -20.70 20.08
CA ILE A 134 -15.54 -20.48 18.67
C ILE A 134 -15.72 -21.75 17.81
N PRO A 135 -15.13 -22.92 18.15
CA PRO A 135 -15.16 -24.08 17.26
C PRO A 135 -16.59 -24.53 16.91
N LEU A 136 -17.47 -24.59 17.91
CA LEU A 136 -18.85 -25.03 17.74
C LEU A 136 -19.68 -24.02 16.92
N LEU A 137 -19.45 -22.72 17.10
CA LEU A 137 -20.16 -21.69 16.34
C LEU A 137 -19.64 -21.58 14.91
N GLU A 138 -18.35 -21.78 14.65
CA GLU A 138 -17.80 -21.88 13.29
C GLU A 138 -18.38 -23.08 12.53
N GLU A 139 -18.47 -24.25 13.17
CA GLU A 139 -19.11 -25.44 12.57
C GLU A 139 -20.59 -25.20 12.26
N SER A 140 -21.31 -24.54 13.17
CA SER A 140 -22.71 -24.18 12.96
C SER A 140 -22.91 -23.20 11.79
N VAL A 141 -21.94 -22.29 11.56
CA VAL A 141 -21.96 -21.38 10.40
C VAL A 141 -21.65 -22.13 9.10
N LEU A 142 -20.62 -22.98 9.10
CA LEU A 142 -20.20 -23.74 7.92
C LEU A 142 -21.25 -24.76 7.46
N SER A 143 -21.99 -25.35 8.39
CA SER A 143 -23.13 -26.25 8.11
C SER A 143 -24.41 -25.52 7.71
N GLY A 144 -24.45 -24.19 7.80
CA GLY A 144 -25.63 -23.38 7.50
C GLY A 144 -26.70 -23.35 8.59
N ALA A 145 -26.45 -23.97 9.76
CA ALA A 145 -27.36 -23.96 10.91
C ALA A 145 -27.49 -22.59 11.59
N LEU A 146 -26.44 -21.74 11.48
CA LEU A 146 -26.43 -20.37 11.96
C LEU A 146 -25.91 -19.40 10.89
N SER A 147 -26.44 -18.18 10.88
CA SER A 147 -25.86 -17.11 10.06
C SER A 147 -24.60 -16.53 10.72
N PRO A 148 -23.64 -16.01 9.92
CA PRO A 148 -22.44 -15.36 10.47
C PRO A 148 -22.75 -14.24 11.46
N GLY A 149 -23.78 -13.43 11.19
CA GLY A 149 -24.21 -12.34 12.07
C GLY A 149 -24.71 -12.83 13.43
N LEU A 150 -25.54 -13.89 13.44
CA LEU A 150 -26.06 -14.45 14.69
C LEU A 150 -24.95 -15.13 15.51
N ALA A 151 -24.03 -15.84 14.86
CA ALA A 151 -22.86 -16.42 15.54
C ALA A 151 -21.96 -15.33 16.15
N ALA A 152 -21.73 -14.22 15.44
CA ALA A 152 -20.98 -13.07 15.96
C ALA A 152 -21.66 -12.46 17.20
N ASP A 153 -22.98 -12.27 17.17
CA ASP A 153 -23.75 -11.78 18.32
C ASP A 153 -23.64 -12.71 19.54
N LEU A 154 -23.70 -14.02 19.32
CA LEU A 154 -23.54 -15.01 20.40
C LEU A 154 -22.14 -14.96 21.03
N LEU A 155 -21.08 -14.81 20.21
CA LEU A 155 -19.72 -14.63 20.72
C LEU A 155 -19.56 -13.29 21.46
N LEU A 156 -20.15 -12.20 20.95
CA LEU A 156 -20.15 -10.90 21.61
C LEU A 156 -20.89 -10.93 22.96
N LYS A 157 -22.03 -11.63 23.05
CA LYS A 157 -22.75 -11.85 24.32
C LYS A 157 -21.91 -12.66 25.30
N ALA A 158 -21.26 -13.73 24.83
CA ALA A 158 -20.36 -14.54 25.65
C ALA A 158 -19.12 -13.78 26.15
N PHE A 159 -18.68 -12.74 25.43
CA PHE A 159 -17.61 -11.85 25.86
C PHE A 159 -18.08 -10.81 26.89
N LYS A 160 -19.31 -10.30 26.77
CA LYS A 160 -19.87 -9.27 27.66
C LYS A 160 -20.35 -9.80 29.01
N ASN A 161 -20.87 -11.02 29.03
CA ASN A 161 -21.34 -11.65 30.27
C ASN A 161 -20.13 -12.06 31.11
N ARG A 162 -19.69 -11.16 31.99
CA ARG A 162 -18.82 -11.49 33.14
C ARG A 162 -19.67 -12.28 34.14
N ASP A 163 -19.26 -13.51 34.40
CA ASP A 163 -19.37 -14.08 35.75
C ASP A 163 -18.12 -13.65 36.53
#